data_AF-A0A974BNF2-F1
#
_entry.id   AF-A0A974BNF2-F1
#
_cell.length_a   1.000
_cell.length_b   1.000
_cell.length_c   1.000
_cell.angle_alpha   90.00
_cell.angle_beta   90.00
_cell.angle_gamma   90.00
#
_symmetry.space_group_name_H-M   'P 1'
#
loop_
_entity.id
_entity.type
_entity.pdbx_description
1 polymer ?
#
loop_
_entity_poly.entity_id
_entity_poly.type
_entity_poly.pdbx_seq_one_letter_code
_entity_poly.pdbx_strand_id
1 'polypeptide(L)'
;MTKTRTEKIESIQDQIAQLENQRKRLVQQQKEQERKDRTKRLCKRMGLFESMLPDTIHLTEEQFKTFLEKTVATDQSRRLLAELTAQGTSAALKNPTESAPHSNKDEGENRATAQG
;
A
#
# COMPACT_ATOMS: atom_id res chain seq x y z
N MET A 1 -28.40 -34.31 -19.03
CA MET A 1 -28.83 -33.18 -19.89
C MET A 1 -27.61 -32.29 -20.13
N THR A 2 -27.15 -32.18 -21.37
CA THR A 2 -26.03 -31.30 -21.72
C THR A 2 -26.54 -29.86 -21.76
N LYS A 3 -25.92 -28.94 -21.01
CA LYS A 3 -26.31 -27.53 -21.01
C LYS A 3 -26.35 -26.99 -22.43
N THR A 4 -27.44 -26.31 -22.77
CA THR A 4 -27.61 -25.71 -24.10
C THR A 4 -26.59 -24.59 -24.30
N ARG A 5 -26.31 -24.22 -25.55
CA ARG A 5 -25.37 -23.14 -25.86
C ARG A 5 -25.80 -21.81 -25.21
N THR A 6 -27.10 -21.58 -25.14
CA THR A 6 -27.71 -20.38 -24.51
C THR A 6 -27.48 -20.35 -23.01
N GLU A 7 -27.75 -21.45 -22.29
CA GLU A 7 -27.48 -21.54 -20.85
C GLU A 7 -25.99 -21.33 -20.50
N LYS A 8 -25.08 -21.76 -21.38
CA LYS A 8 -23.65 -21.50 -21.21
C LYS A 8 -23.31 -20.02 -21.39
N ILE A 9 -23.96 -19.33 -22.31
CA ILE A 9 -23.76 -17.89 -22.54
C ILE A 9 -24.28 -17.09 -21.35
N GLU A 10 -25.48 -17.40 -20.85
CA GLU A 10 -26.07 -16.75 -19.66
C GLU A 10 -25.17 -16.95 -18.43
N SER A 11 -24.73 -18.19 -18.20
CA SER A 11 -23.81 -18.50 -17.09
C SER A 11 -22.49 -17.73 -17.18
N ILE A 12 -21.96 -17.47 -18.37
CA ILE A 12 -20.73 -16.68 -18.56
C ILE A 12 -21.00 -15.20 -18.30
N GLN A 13 -22.15 -14.67 -18.72
CA GLN A 13 -22.52 -13.28 -18.47
C GLN A 13 -22.65 -12.99 -16.96
N ASP A 14 -23.27 -13.91 -16.23
CA ASP A 14 -23.37 -13.82 -14.77
C ASP A 14 -21.99 -13.84 -14.10
N GLN A 15 -21.09 -14.69 -14.58
CA GLN A 15 -19.70 -14.74 -14.10
C GLN A 15 -18.94 -13.44 -14.38
N ILE A 16 -19.12 -12.84 -15.57
CA ILE A 16 -18.52 -11.54 -15.91
C ILE A 16 -19.02 -10.47 -14.93
N ALA A 17 -20.33 -10.39 -14.72
CA ALA A 17 -20.92 -9.42 -13.78
C ALA A 17 -20.40 -9.61 -12.35
N GLN A 18 -20.27 -10.86 -11.90
CA GLN A 18 -19.72 -11.18 -10.59
C GLN A 18 -18.25 -10.76 -10.46
N LEU A 19 -17.42 -11.06 -11.46
CA LEU A 19 -16.01 -10.69 -11.49
C LEU A 19 -15.81 -9.18 -11.55
N GLU A 20 -16.64 -8.45 -12.31
CA GLU A 20 -16.62 -6.99 -12.34
C GLU A 20 -16.93 -6.38 -10.97
N ASN A 21 -17.92 -6.92 -10.26
CA ASN A 21 -18.27 -6.48 -8.91
C ASN A 21 -17.14 -6.79 -7.91
N GLN A 22 -16.53 -7.97 -8.02
CA GLN A 22 -15.38 -8.34 -7.21
C GLN A 22 -14.19 -7.41 -7.46
N ARG A 23 -13.89 -7.10 -8.73
CA ARG A 23 -12.84 -6.14 -9.09
C ARG A 23 -13.10 -4.76 -8.48
N LYS A 24 -14.32 -4.22 -8.59
CA LYS A 24 -14.69 -2.93 -8.01
C LYS A 24 -14.47 -2.92 -6.50
N ARG A 25 -14.87 -4.00 -5.81
CA ARG A 25 -14.68 -4.15 -4.36
C ARG A 25 -13.19 -4.18 -4.00
N LEU A 26 -12.37 -4.94 -4.72
CA LEU A 26 -10.93 -5.04 -4.47
C LEU A 26 -10.23 -3.69 -4.66
N VAL A 27 -10.57 -2.94 -5.72
CA VAL A 27 -10.02 -1.60 -5.95
C VAL A 27 -10.38 -0.65 -4.81
N GLN A 28 -11.62 -0.71 -4.31
CA GLN A 28 -12.03 0.13 -3.19
C GLN A 28 -11.28 -0.23 -1.90
N GLN A 29 -11.12 -1.52 -1.61
CA GLN A 29 -10.36 -2.01 -0.46
C GLN A 29 -8.89 -1.58 -0.53
N GLN A 30 -8.28 -1.65 -1.72
CA GLN A 30 -6.91 -1.18 -1.92
C GLN A 30 -6.78 0.32 -1.63
N LYS A 31 -7.68 1.15 -2.17
CA LYS A 31 -7.68 2.60 -1.90
C LYS A 31 -7.89 2.93 -0.42
N GLU A 32 -8.73 2.16 0.27
CA GLU A 32 -8.94 2.33 1.70
C GLU A 32 -7.68 1.95 2.50
N GLN A 33 -7.02 0.85 2.12
CA GLN A 33 -5.79 0.41 2.73
C GLN A 33 -4.66 1.44 2.54
N GLU A 34 -4.49 1.96 1.32
CA GLU A 34 -3.52 3.03 1.03
C GLU A 34 -3.77 4.29 1.86
N ARG A 35 -5.05 4.66 2.08
CA ARG A 35 -5.41 5.77 2.98
C ARG A 35 -5.03 5.48 4.43
N LYS A 36 -5.34 4.28 4.94
CA LYS A 36 -4.96 3.87 6.31
C LYS A 36 -3.45 3.87 6.50
N ASP A 37 -2.71 3.33 5.53
CA ASP A 37 -1.25 3.29 5.58
C ASP A 37 -0.62 4.68 5.47
N ARG A 38 -1.21 5.56 4.65
CA ARG A 38 -0.82 6.98 4.61
C ARG A 38 -1.03 7.64 5.96
N THR A 39 -2.21 7.52 6.56
CA THR A 39 -2.51 8.12 7.87
C THR A 39 -1.58 7.57 8.96
N LYS A 40 -1.40 6.25 9.02
CA LYS A 40 -0.49 5.60 9.98
C LYS A 40 0.95 6.13 9.84
N ARG A 41 1.45 6.27 8.61
CA ARG A 41 2.78 6.84 8.35
C ARG A 41 2.87 8.30 8.78
N LEU A 42 1.84 9.11 8.52
CA LEU A 42 1.81 10.53 8.92
C LEU A 42 1.81 10.68 10.44
N CYS A 43 0.93 9.97 11.15
CA CYS A 43 0.88 10.00 12.62
C CYS A 43 2.20 9.54 13.24
N LYS A 44 2.81 8.45 12.72
CA LYS A 44 4.11 7.99 13.23
C LYS A 44 5.21 9.03 13.05
N ARG A 45 5.26 9.69 11.89
CA ARG A 45 6.26 10.74 11.60
C ARG A 45 6.05 11.99 12.47
N MET A 46 4.79 12.41 12.66
CA MET A 46 4.50 13.55 13.52
C MET A 46 4.74 13.27 15.00
N GLY A 47 4.40 12.08 15.48
CA GLY A 47 4.72 11.69 16.87
C GLY A 47 6.23 11.67 17.14
N LEU A 48 7.04 11.24 16.18
CA LEU A 48 8.50 11.34 16.30
C LEU A 48 8.97 12.80 16.36
N PHE A 49 8.39 13.67 15.53
CA PHE A 49 8.71 15.09 15.51
C PHE A 49 8.41 15.75 16.87
N GLU A 50 7.22 15.53 17.42
CA GLU A 50 6.82 16.07 18.74
C GLU A 50 7.72 15.53 19.87
N SER A 51 8.14 14.26 19.79
CA SER A 51 9.08 13.68 20.76
C SER A 51 10.48 14.33 20.70
N MET A 52 10.91 14.82 19.53
CA MET A 52 12.21 15.48 19.37
C MET A 52 12.14 16.97 19.70
N LEU A 53 10.98 17.60 19.52
CA LEU A 53 10.76 19.04 19.66
C LEU A 53 9.47 19.30 20.46
N PRO A 54 9.45 19.02 21.77
CA PRO A 54 8.23 19.07 22.58
C PRO A 54 7.59 20.47 22.63
N ASP A 55 8.39 21.52 22.52
CA ASP A 55 7.91 22.91 22.51
C ASP A 55 6.98 23.20 21.33
N THR A 56 7.02 22.38 20.28
CA THR A 56 6.16 22.54 19.10
C THR A 56 4.69 22.21 19.35
N ILE A 57 4.37 21.48 20.43
CA ILE A 57 3.00 21.14 20.84
C ILE A 57 2.19 22.40 21.20
N HIS A 58 2.87 23.44 21.69
CA HIS A 58 2.24 24.69 22.13
C HIS A 58 2.08 25.71 20.99
N LEU A 59 2.56 25.41 19.79
CA LEU A 59 2.46 26.31 18.64
C LEU A 59 1.06 26.24 18.01
N THR A 60 0.56 27.37 17.52
CA THR A 60 -0.60 27.37 16.63
C THR A 60 -0.24 26.73 15.28
N GLU A 61 -1.24 26.35 14.49
CA GLU A 61 -1.01 25.76 13.16
C GLU A 61 -0.15 26.67 12.26
N GLU A 62 -0.36 28.00 12.33
CA GLU A 62 0.39 28.99 11.55
C GLU A 62 1.83 29.12 12.04
N GLN A 63 2.04 29.12 13.36
CA GLN A 63 3.38 29.17 13.96
C GLN A 63 4.17 27.90 13.63
N PHE A 64 3.54 26.74 13.78
CA PHE A 64 4.11 25.44 13.41
C PHE A 64 4.47 25.38 11.92
N LYS A 65 3.56 25.81 11.05
CA LYS A 65 3.81 25.90 9.60
C LYS A 65 4.99 26.81 9.30
N THR A 66 5.04 27.99 9.90
CA THR A 66 6.15 28.96 9.70
C THR A 66 7.48 28.37 10.17
N PHE A 67 7.49 27.70 11.33
CA PHE A 67 8.67 26.99 11.83
C PHE A 67 9.15 25.93 10.85
N LEU A 68 8.24 25.09 10.36
CA LEU A 68 8.57 24.02 9.43
C LEU A 68 9.10 24.56 8.11
N GLU A 69 8.43 25.55 7.53
CA GLU A 69 8.84 26.21 6.28
C GLU A 69 10.25 26.80 6.39
N LYS A 70 10.54 27.54 7.46
CA LYS A 70 11.88 28.11 7.68
C LYS A 70 12.94 27.04 7.88
N THR A 71 12.62 25.97 8.61
CA THR A 71 13.53 24.86 8.89
C THR A 71 13.90 24.10 7.60
N VAL A 72 12.91 23.70 6.80
CA VAL A 72 13.14 22.94 5.55
C VAL A 72 13.69 23.81 4.43
N ALA A 73 13.50 25.13 4.49
CA ALA A 73 14.04 26.09 3.53
C ALA A 73 15.54 26.39 3.73
N THR A 74 16.20 25.82 4.74
CA THR A 74 17.65 25.98 4.92
C THR A 74 18.45 25.14 3.91
N ASP A 75 19.61 25.63 3.50
CA ASP A 75 20.51 24.86 2.61
C ASP A 75 21.00 23.58 3.27
N GLN A 76 21.24 23.60 4.58
CA GLN A 76 21.63 22.43 5.35
C GLN A 76 20.56 21.33 5.27
N SER A 77 19.29 21.68 5.49
CA SER A 77 18.17 20.72 5.39
C SER A 77 18.08 20.11 3.99
N ARG A 78 18.20 20.93 2.94
CA ARG A 78 18.14 20.44 1.55
C ARG A 78 19.32 19.52 1.21
N ARG A 79 20.54 19.87 1.61
CA ARG A 79 21.74 19.05 1.38
C ARG A 79 21.64 17.71 2.08
N LEU A 80 21.23 17.71 3.36
CA LEU A 80 21.05 16.49 4.13
C LEU A 80 19.96 15.58 3.52
N LEU A 81 18.85 16.15 3.06
CA LEU A 81 17.81 15.38 2.36
C LEU A 81 18.34 14.78 1.04
N ALA A 82 19.11 15.54 0.27
CA ALA A 82 19.71 15.06 -0.97
C ALA A 82 20.70 13.92 -0.72
N GLU A 83 21.55 14.05 0.31
CA GLU A 83 22.50 13.02 0.71
C GLU A 83 21.80 11.73 1.14
N LEU A 84 20.79 11.80 2.00
CA LEU A 84 20.01 10.63 2.43
C LEU A 84 19.29 9.96 1.26
N THR A 85 18.77 10.75 0.32
CA THR A 85 18.10 10.22 -0.87
C THR A 85 19.10 9.54 -1.82
N ALA A 86 20.30 10.10 -1.99
CA ALA A 86 21.36 9.51 -2.80
C ALA A 86 21.97 8.23 -2.18
N GLN A 87 22.08 8.17 -0.85
CA GLN A 87 22.52 6.96 -0.14
C GLN A 87 21.45 5.86 -0.23
N GLY A 88 20.17 6.21 -0.11
CA GLY A 88 19.05 5.28 -0.27
C GLY A 88 18.94 4.70 -1.68
N THR A 89 19.19 5.50 -2.73
CA THR A 89 19.24 4.99 -4.11
C THR A 89 20.47 4.12 -4.35
N SER A 90 21.63 4.47 -3.80
CA SER A 90 22.85 3.64 -3.88
C SER A 90 22.68 2.28 -3.20
N ALA A 91 21.97 2.22 -2.06
CA ALA A 91 21.67 0.96 -1.38
C ALA A 91 20.65 0.09 -2.17
N ALA A 92 19.65 0.70 -2.80
CA ALA A 92 18.69 -0.01 -3.66
C ALA A 92 19.34 -0.57 -4.95
N LEU A 93 20.32 0.13 -5.53
CA LEU A 93 21.09 -0.33 -6.69
C LEU A 93 22.06 -1.49 -6.35
N LYS A 94 22.43 -1.66 -5.08
CA LYS A 94 23.33 -2.73 -4.62
C LYS A 94 22.61 -4.04 -4.29
N ASN A 95 21.28 -4.05 -4.20
CA ASN A 95 20.47 -5.26 -3.99
C ASN A 95 19.48 -5.48 -5.15
N PRO A 96 19.90 -6.02 -6.32
CA PRO A 96 19.00 -6.29 -7.44
C PRO A 96 18.26 -7.64 -7.35
N THR A 97 18.35 -8.40 -6.26
CA THR A 97 17.85 -9.79 -6.24
C THR A 97 17.04 -10.07 -5.00
N GLU A 98 15.72 -9.88 -5.10
CA GLU A 98 14.67 -10.85 -4.72
C GLU A 98 13.31 -10.13 -4.70
N SER A 99 12.66 -10.07 -5.86
CA SER A 99 11.19 -10.00 -5.92
C SER A 99 10.71 -10.68 -7.19
N ALA A 100 10.91 -12.00 -7.27
CA ALA A 100 10.08 -12.83 -8.13
C ALA A 100 8.71 -12.96 -7.45
N PRO A 101 7.58 -12.76 -8.14
CA PRO A 101 6.28 -13.09 -7.58
C PRO A 101 6.17 -14.61 -7.51
N HIS A 102 6.16 -15.18 -6.29
CA HIS A 102 5.74 -16.56 -6.08
C HIS A 102 4.28 -16.70 -6.49
N SER A 103 4.07 -17.17 -7.72
CA SER A 103 2.84 -17.76 -8.18
C SER A 103 2.66 -19.13 -7.52
N ASN A 104 1.94 -19.20 -6.41
CA ASN A 104 1.41 -20.49 -5.96
C ASN A 104 0.13 -20.79 -6.75
N LYS A 105 0.32 -21.47 -7.88
CA LYS A 105 -0.63 -22.48 -8.33
C LYS A 105 -0.25 -23.76 -7.60
N ASP A 106 -1.16 -24.29 -6.80
CA ASP A 106 -1.23 -25.73 -6.62
C ASP A 106 -2.71 -26.13 -6.68
N GLU A 107 -3.01 -26.93 -7.69
CA GLU A 107 -4.30 -27.55 -7.91
C GLU A 107 -4.29 -28.92 -7.21
N GLY A 108 -5.33 -29.18 -6.44
CA GLY A 108 -5.99 -30.49 -6.41
C GLY A 108 -5.26 -31.65 -5.74
N GLU A 109 -5.72 -31.99 -4.53
CA GLU A 109 -5.92 -33.42 -4.24
C GLU A 109 -7.23 -33.63 -3.46
N ASN A 110 -8.22 -34.09 -4.22
CA ASN A 110 -9.48 -34.60 -3.72
C ASN A 110 -9.25 -36.05 -3.29
N ARG A 111 -9.31 -36.35 -1.98
CA ARG A 111 -9.37 -37.73 -1.51
C ARG A 111 -10.61 -37.94 -0.65
N ALA A 112 -11.65 -38.45 -1.30
CA ALA A 112 -12.72 -39.18 -0.66
C ALA A 112 -12.14 -40.33 0.17
N THR A 113 -12.63 -40.51 1.39
CA THR A 113 -12.69 -41.81 2.06
C THR A 113 -13.92 -41.83 2.94
N ALA A 114 -14.97 -42.46 2.42
CA ALA A 114 -16.00 -43.06 3.24
C ALA A 114 -15.43 -44.37 3.82
N GLN A 115 -15.50 -44.53 5.13
CA GLN A 115 -15.74 -45.78 5.88
C GLN A 115 -15.34 -45.58 7.35
N GLY A 116 -16.27 -45.92 8.24
CA GLY A 116 -16.17 -45.84 9.70
C GLY A 116 -17.56 -45.74 10.29
#